data_AF-A0A1X7SUT0-F1
#
_entry.id   AF-A0A1X7SUT0-F1
#
_cell.length_a   1.000
_cell.length_b   1.000
_cell.length_c   1.000
_cell.angle_alpha   90.00
_cell.angle_beta   90.00
_cell.angle_gamma   90.00
#
_symmetry.space_group_name_H-M   'P 1'
#
loop_
_entity.id
_entity.type
_entity.pdbx_description
1 polymer ?
#
loop_
_entity_poly.entity_id
_entity_poly.type
_entity_poly.pdbx_seq_one_letter_code
_entity_poly.pdbx_strand_id
1 'polypeptide(L)'
;MLKRNGRSSELNVSQVNTENLRRVFQVDPEEAWLQDDFDGSAYFPNDEGSFEGLHQFQTLVVNGVATTAPTPRYQQQSPVSSLGSLPSSSSSLSSSSTPLFRSVVSSAKKAKYRLKIVKATLTWQGNKAVFKHVAAGFIEIDDLTARVDYVVKEVQKTWGEMYTVVTNDGLQLVDSGATNGLAFWKNPRRKIYAVVKDSMKGKSHSRNEPLSSISHDSDSDDEFQQRRKKSRIEGKINRLMEDVFTLKESVSEVMQVSKDTKIPLALKKVLCDCFKCKICHIVPINPPVIVTKCCKTIIGCEICVNSWYSGPDALTKACPSCRGERGYNETMVIRGIDDFLFAIKKTVPADEDGSDGAPLDD
;
A
#
# COMPACT_ATOMS: atom_id res chain seq x y z
N MET A 1 6.21 -7.38 29.22
CA MET A 1 5.81 -7.41 30.65
C MET A 1 4.31 -7.26 30.74
N LEU A 2 3.63 -8.10 31.52
CA LEU A 2 2.18 -8.03 31.76
C LEU A 2 1.91 -7.51 33.18
N LYS A 3 0.90 -6.65 33.37
CA LYS A 3 0.55 -6.04 34.67
C LYS A 3 -0.96 -6.15 34.95
N ARG A 4 -1.34 -6.41 36.20
CA ARG A 4 -2.73 -6.27 36.69
C ARG A 4 -2.76 -6.21 38.21
N ASN A 5 -3.52 -5.28 38.79
CA ASN A 5 -3.74 -5.16 40.24
C ASN A 5 -2.43 -5.20 41.08
N GLY A 6 -1.38 -4.50 40.60
CA GLY A 6 -0.07 -4.47 41.26
C GLY A 6 0.78 -5.74 41.08
N ARG A 7 0.28 -6.77 40.40
CA ARG A 7 1.08 -7.94 39.99
C ARG A 7 1.67 -7.71 38.61
N SER A 8 2.93 -8.11 38.42
CA SER A 8 3.58 -8.16 37.13
C SER A 8 4.11 -9.55 36.83
N SER A 9 4.12 -9.91 35.55
CA SER A 9 4.70 -11.17 35.07
C SER A 9 5.34 -10.98 33.71
N GLU A 10 6.49 -11.60 33.51
CA GLU A 10 7.18 -11.63 32.23
C GLU A 10 6.82 -12.93 31.51
N LEU A 11 6.06 -12.79 30.42
CA LEU A 11 5.76 -13.89 29.51
C LEU A 11 6.39 -13.59 28.15
N ASN A 12 6.88 -14.63 27.48
CA ASN A 12 7.25 -14.52 26.07
C ASN A 12 5.98 -14.29 25.25
N VAL A 13 6.07 -13.55 24.15
CA VAL A 13 4.92 -13.22 23.28
C VAL A 13 4.18 -14.48 22.84
N SER A 14 4.89 -15.57 22.52
CA SER A 14 4.30 -16.85 22.14
C SER A 14 3.51 -17.55 23.26
N GLN A 15 3.69 -17.12 24.52
CA GLN A 15 3.00 -17.65 25.69
C GLN A 15 1.83 -16.76 26.11
N VAL A 16 1.64 -15.60 25.48
CA VAL A 16 0.53 -14.70 25.80
C VAL A 16 -0.73 -15.22 25.11
N ASN A 17 -1.57 -15.91 25.89
CA ASN A 17 -2.89 -16.38 25.49
C ASN A 17 -3.86 -16.33 26.69
N THR A 18 -5.16 -16.35 26.44
CA THR A 18 -6.22 -16.18 27.45
C THR A 18 -6.13 -17.20 28.58
N GLU A 19 -5.76 -18.45 28.30
CA GLU A 19 -5.62 -19.50 29.30
C GLU A 19 -4.42 -19.27 30.23
N ASN A 20 -3.31 -18.76 29.70
CA ASN A 20 -2.17 -18.35 30.53
C ASN A 20 -2.48 -17.09 31.34
N LEU A 21 -3.23 -16.14 30.76
CA LEU A 21 -3.70 -14.97 31.50
C LEU A 21 -4.61 -15.38 32.66
N ARG A 22 -5.52 -16.34 32.47
CA ARG A 22 -6.33 -16.91 33.54
C ARG A 22 -5.48 -17.46 34.67
N ARG A 23 -4.45 -18.25 34.36
CA ARG A 23 -3.59 -18.87 35.38
C ARG A 23 -2.78 -17.85 36.17
N VAL A 24 -2.23 -16.84 35.50
CA VAL A 24 -1.31 -15.86 36.12
C VAL A 24 -2.09 -14.73 36.81
N PHE A 25 -3.16 -14.25 36.18
CA PHE A 25 -3.89 -13.04 36.57
C PHE A 25 -5.31 -13.29 37.05
N GLN A 26 -5.77 -14.55 37.06
CA GLN A 26 -7.11 -14.96 37.54
C GLN A 26 -8.22 -14.21 36.82
N VAL A 27 -8.08 -14.08 35.50
CA VAL A 27 -9.07 -13.47 34.61
C VAL A 27 -9.86 -14.54 33.87
N ASP A 28 -11.13 -14.24 33.60
CA ASP A 28 -11.98 -15.06 32.74
C ASP A 28 -11.42 -15.05 31.29
N PRO A 29 -11.10 -16.22 30.71
CA PRO A 29 -10.62 -16.31 29.33
C PRO A 29 -11.53 -15.65 28.29
N GLU A 30 -12.85 -15.66 28.50
CA GLU A 30 -13.82 -15.14 27.52
C GLU A 30 -13.87 -13.61 27.49
N GLU A 31 -13.46 -12.96 28.59
CA GLU A 31 -13.49 -11.50 28.72
C GLU A 31 -12.09 -10.89 28.87
N ALA A 32 -11.04 -11.70 28.75
CA ALA A 32 -9.66 -11.25 28.88
C ALA A 32 -9.21 -10.46 27.64
N TRP A 33 -8.63 -9.27 27.87
CA TRP A 33 -8.02 -8.45 26.82
C TRP A 33 -6.80 -7.71 27.36
N LEU A 34 -5.95 -7.21 26.47
CA LEU A 34 -4.71 -6.51 26.82
C LEU A 34 -4.77 -5.06 26.38
N GLN A 35 -4.22 -4.16 27.19
CA GLN A 35 -4.05 -2.76 26.85
C GLN A 35 -2.58 -2.39 26.89
N ASP A 36 -2.07 -1.68 25.88
CA ASP A 36 -0.73 -1.11 25.96
C ASP A 36 -0.68 0.04 26.98
N ASP A 37 0.29 -0.02 27.89
CA ASP A 37 0.47 0.97 28.97
C ASP A 37 0.96 2.33 28.42
N PHE A 38 1.51 2.37 27.19
CA PHE A 38 2.08 3.58 26.59
C PHE A 38 1.10 4.30 25.67
N ASP A 39 0.50 3.61 24.70
CA ASP A 39 -0.38 4.24 23.69
C ASP A 39 -1.87 3.94 23.91
N GLY A 40 -2.21 3.08 24.87
CA GLY A 40 -3.59 2.72 25.18
C GLY A 40 -4.23 1.78 24.17
N SER A 41 -3.49 1.25 23.20
CA SER A 41 -3.99 0.30 22.20
C SER A 41 -4.55 -0.95 22.86
N ALA A 42 -5.74 -1.38 22.42
CA ALA A 42 -6.39 -2.58 22.92
C ALA A 42 -6.14 -3.77 21.99
N TYR A 43 -5.76 -4.91 22.57
CA TYR A 43 -5.58 -6.19 21.89
C TYR A 43 -6.60 -7.18 22.42
N PHE A 44 -7.39 -7.74 21.51
CA PHE A 44 -8.39 -8.76 21.80
C PHE A 44 -7.89 -10.12 21.32
N PRO A 45 -8.20 -11.20 22.05
CA PRO A 45 -7.83 -12.53 21.62
C PRO A 45 -8.63 -12.94 20.38
N ASN A 46 -8.05 -13.79 19.54
CA ASN A 46 -8.76 -14.47 18.46
C ASN A 46 -9.58 -15.65 19.01
N ASP A 47 -10.30 -16.36 18.12
CA ASP A 47 -11.13 -17.51 18.49
C ASP A 47 -10.33 -18.67 19.14
N GLU A 48 -9.01 -18.71 18.96
CA GLU A 48 -8.10 -19.69 19.58
C GLU A 48 -7.54 -19.21 20.94
N GLY A 49 -7.90 -18.00 21.39
CA GLY A 49 -7.41 -17.39 22.63
C GLY A 49 -6.01 -16.76 22.51
N SER A 50 -5.48 -16.60 21.31
CA SER A 50 -4.16 -16.00 21.03
C SER A 50 -4.27 -14.51 20.72
N PHE A 51 -3.22 -13.75 21.01
CA PHE A 51 -3.13 -12.32 20.72
C PHE A 51 -2.18 -12.07 19.54
N GLU A 52 -2.66 -11.31 18.55
CA GLU A 52 -1.86 -10.91 17.39
C GLU A 52 -1.29 -9.49 17.56
N GLY A 53 -0.20 -9.19 16.85
CA GLY A 53 0.39 -7.85 16.84
C GLY A 53 1.18 -7.46 18.10
N LEU A 54 1.41 -8.40 19.02
CA LEU A 54 2.20 -8.15 20.22
C LEU A 54 3.71 -8.05 19.91
N HIS A 55 4.38 -7.11 20.55
CA HIS A 55 5.83 -6.92 20.43
C HIS A 55 6.58 -7.37 21.70
N GLN A 56 7.80 -7.88 21.52
CA GLN A 56 8.59 -8.55 22.58
C GLN A 56 8.93 -7.65 23.80
N PHE A 57 8.84 -6.33 23.65
CA PHE A 57 9.20 -5.36 24.69
C PHE A 57 8.02 -4.49 25.16
N GLN A 58 6.78 -4.89 24.86
CA GLN A 58 5.61 -4.16 25.32
C GLN A 58 5.35 -4.36 26.81
N THR A 59 4.84 -3.30 27.43
CA THR A 59 4.24 -3.37 28.76
C THR A 59 2.74 -3.31 28.59
N LEU A 60 2.07 -4.42 28.90
CA LEU A 60 0.63 -4.56 28.69
C LEU A 60 -0.09 -4.71 30.03
N VAL A 61 -1.22 -4.04 30.16
CA VAL A 61 -2.16 -4.18 31.26
C VAL A 61 -3.18 -5.26 30.90
N VAL A 62 -3.34 -6.25 31.78
CA VAL A 62 -4.29 -7.36 31.60
C VAL A 62 -5.65 -6.97 32.17
N ASN A 63 -6.64 -6.84 31.29
CA ASN A 63 -8.01 -6.50 31.60
C ASN A 63 -8.94 -7.73 31.44
N GLY A 64 -10.15 -7.65 32.00
CA GLY A 64 -11.14 -8.74 32.01
C GLY A 64 -11.75 -8.98 33.39
N VAL A 65 -12.82 -9.76 33.49
CA VAL A 65 -13.47 -10.08 34.76
C VAL A 65 -12.65 -11.06 35.57
N ALA A 66 -12.60 -10.86 36.89
CA ALA A 66 -11.86 -11.76 37.79
C ALA A 66 -12.63 -13.08 37.94
N THR A 67 -11.96 -14.21 37.73
CA THR A 67 -12.53 -15.53 37.98
C THR A 67 -12.66 -15.72 39.49
N THR A 68 -13.86 -15.56 40.05
CA THR A 68 -14.14 -15.92 41.44
C THR A 68 -14.21 -17.44 41.57
N ALA A 69 -13.10 -18.08 41.95
CA ALA A 69 -13.10 -19.47 42.44
C ALA A 69 -12.37 -19.56 43.80
N PRO A 70 -12.86 -20.41 44.72
CA PRO A 70 -12.57 -20.31 46.15
C PRO A 70 -11.11 -20.65 46.48
N THR A 71 -10.52 -19.84 47.34
CA THR A 71 -9.17 -20.02 47.87
C THR A 71 -9.05 -21.34 48.62
N PRO A 72 -8.05 -22.21 48.35
CA PRO A 72 -7.72 -23.28 49.28
C PRO A 72 -7.12 -22.67 50.55
N ARG A 73 -7.81 -22.83 51.69
CA ARG A 73 -7.29 -22.52 53.02
C ARG A 73 -6.02 -23.33 53.27
N TYR A 74 -4.89 -22.66 53.44
CA TYR A 74 -3.72 -23.25 54.10
C TYR A 74 -4.08 -23.50 55.57
N GLN A 75 -4.25 -24.76 55.97
CA GLN A 75 -4.22 -25.16 57.38
C GLN A 75 -2.78 -25.04 57.90
N GLN A 76 -2.58 -24.17 58.89
CA GLN A 76 -1.35 -24.12 59.68
C GLN A 76 -1.21 -25.42 60.48
N GLN A 77 -0.04 -26.04 60.36
CA GLN A 77 0.37 -27.24 61.08
C GLN A 77 0.61 -26.95 62.57
N SER A 78 0.21 -27.89 63.43
CA SER A 78 0.75 -28.07 64.78
C SER A 78 1.45 -29.44 64.85
N PRO A 79 2.59 -29.58 65.56
CA PRO A 79 3.32 -30.85 65.62
C PRO A 79 3.01 -31.62 66.91
N VAL A 80 2.74 -32.93 66.84
CA VAL A 80 3.56 -34.02 67.46
C VAL A 80 2.96 -35.42 67.28
N SER A 81 3.85 -36.34 66.89
CA SER A 81 4.08 -37.71 67.37
C SER A 81 3.01 -38.82 67.26
N SER A 82 3.36 -39.78 66.38
CA SER A 82 3.62 -41.20 66.68
C SER A 82 2.59 -42.30 66.32
N LEU A 83 3.16 -43.32 65.66
CA LEU A 83 2.85 -44.76 65.62
C LEU A 83 1.73 -45.29 64.70
N GLY A 84 2.15 -46.15 63.75
CA GLY A 84 1.46 -47.42 63.51
C GLY A 84 1.05 -47.75 62.07
N SER A 85 1.82 -48.67 61.47
CA SER A 85 1.33 -49.78 60.62
C SER A 85 1.09 -49.57 59.11
N LEU A 86 1.97 -50.22 58.32
CA LEU A 86 1.72 -50.83 56.99
C LEU A 86 0.75 -52.04 57.14
N PRO A 87 0.13 -52.64 56.07
CA PRO A 87 0.69 -52.81 54.72
C PRO A 87 -0.27 -52.83 53.48
N SER A 88 0.37 -52.60 52.32
CA SER A 88 0.23 -53.28 51.01
C SER A 88 -1.04 -53.25 50.13
N SER A 89 -0.75 -53.08 48.82
CA SER A 89 -1.46 -53.55 47.59
C SER A 89 -2.73 -52.77 47.22
N SER A 90 -3.06 -52.46 45.97
CA SER A 90 -2.65 -53.00 44.67
C SER A 90 -3.10 -52.05 43.53
N SER A 91 -2.23 -51.90 42.53
CA SER A 91 -2.49 -51.73 41.10
C SER A 91 -3.92 -51.48 40.59
N SER A 92 -4.05 -50.48 39.70
CA SER A 92 -4.53 -50.74 38.34
C SER A 92 -4.14 -49.59 37.39
N LEU A 93 -3.25 -49.93 36.46
CA LEU A 93 -3.05 -49.25 35.19
C LEU A 93 -4.33 -49.36 34.35
N SER A 94 -4.76 -48.24 33.77
CA SER A 94 -5.58 -48.27 32.56
C SER A 94 -5.12 -47.15 31.63
N SER A 95 -4.22 -47.56 30.74
CA SER A 95 -3.89 -46.92 29.48
C SER A 95 -5.16 -46.63 28.67
N SER A 96 -5.38 -45.37 28.31
CA SER A 96 -6.19 -45.00 27.15
C SER A 96 -5.36 -44.08 26.27
N SER A 97 -4.95 -44.63 25.14
CA SER A 97 -4.30 -44.01 24.00
C SER A 97 -4.95 -42.70 23.60
N THR A 98 -4.22 -41.59 23.70
CA THR A 98 -4.52 -40.39 22.91
C THR A 98 -3.89 -40.54 21.53
N PRO A 99 -4.61 -40.17 20.45
CA PRO A 99 -4.09 -40.32 19.10
C PRO A 99 -2.93 -39.34 18.91
N LEU A 100 -1.79 -39.85 18.45
CA LEU A 100 -0.74 -39.04 17.83
C LEU A 100 -1.32 -38.43 16.55
N PHE A 101 -1.90 -37.24 16.65
CA PHE A 101 -2.05 -36.38 15.49
C PHE A 101 -0.64 -35.96 15.05
N ARG A 102 -0.09 -36.71 14.11
CA ARG A 102 0.97 -36.24 13.24
C ARG A 102 0.43 -34.98 12.57
N SER A 103 0.89 -33.83 13.03
CA SER A 103 0.68 -32.58 12.32
C SER A 103 1.33 -32.71 10.95
N VAL A 104 0.50 -33.03 9.95
CA VAL A 104 0.83 -32.75 8.56
C VAL A 104 0.59 -31.26 8.40
N VAL A 105 1.50 -30.44 8.91
CA VAL A 105 1.66 -29.09 8.37
C VAL A 105 2.12 -29.32 6.94
N SER A 106 1.17 -29.42 6.01
CA SER A 106 1.50 -29.10 4.63
C SER A 106 1.92 -27.63 4.68
N SER A 107 3.24 -27.37 4.67
CA SER A 107 3.79 -26.05 4.37
C SER A 107 2.95 -25.50 3.22
N ALA A 108 2.20 -24.43 3.47
CA ALA A 108 1.40 -23.78 2.46
C ALA A 108 2.33 -23.57 1.26
N LYS A 109 2.08 -24.31 0.17
CA LYS A 109 2.94 -24.27 -1.00
C LYS A 109 2.89 -22.83 -1.49
N LYS A 110 3.99 -22.09 -1.32
CA LYS A 110 4.14 -20.73 -1.83
C LYS A 110 3.69 -20.74 -3.29
N ALA A 111 2.68 -19.94 -3.61
CA ALA A 111 2.02 -20.00 -4.91
C ALA A 111 3.00 -19.57 -6.00
N LYS A 112 3.63 -20.55 -6.65
CA LYS A 112 4.51 -20.31 -7.79
C LYS A 112 3.70 -19.96 -9.03
N TYR A 113 4.14 -18.95 -9.75
CA TYR A 113 3.56 -18.54 -11.02
C TYR A 113 4.47 -18.95 -12.18
N ARG A 114 3.90 -19.54 -13.23
CA ARG A 114 4.62 -19.93 -14.45
C ARG A 114 4.57 -18.78 -15.46
N LEU A 115 5.61 -17.97 -15.49
CA LEU A 115 5.78 -16.87 -16.45
C LEU A 115 6.19 -17.42 -17.81
N LYS A 116 5.43 -17.11 -18.85
CA LYS A 116 5.78 -17.42 -20.25
C LYS A 116 6.69 -16.33 -20.82
N ILE A 117 7.84 -16.72 -21.35
CA ILE A 117 8.79 -15.83 -22.04
C ILE A 117 8.99 -16.32 -23.47
N VAL A 118 8.94 -15.39 -24.41
CA VAL A 118 9.11 -15.67 -25.83
C VAL A 118 10.54 -15.33 -26.26
N LYS A 119 11.31 -16.31 -26.73
CA LYS A 119 12.55 -16.04 -27.47
C LYS A 119 12.18 -15.47 -28.84
N ALA A 120 12.69 -14.28 -29.15
CA ALA A 120 12.42 -13.63 -30.43
C ALA A 120 13.64 -12.89 -30.96
N THR A 121 13.69 -12.75 -32.29
CA THR A 121 14.58 -11.79 -32.95
C THR A 121 13.85 -10.46 -33.09
N LEU A 122 14.44 -9.39 -32.58
CA LEU A 122 13.91 -8.03 -32.68
C LEU A 122 14.48 -7.34 -33.92
N THR A 123 13.59 -6.81 -34.76
CA THR A 123 13.93 -5.89 -35.85
C THR A 123 13.10 -4.63 -35.74
N TRP A 124 13.64 -3.50 -36.20
CA TRP A 124 12.96 -2.21 -36.16
C TRP A 124 12.48 -1.82 -37.57
N GLN A 125 11.19 -1.55 -37.71
CA GLN A 125 10.60 -0.95 -38.91
C GLN A 125 10.18 0.48 -38.56
N GLY A 126 11.09 1.43 -38.78
CA GLY A 126 10.93 2.81 -38.29
C GLY A 126 10.86 2.84 -36.76
N ASN A 127 9.72 3.30 -36.21
CA ASN A 127 9.50 3.37 -34.77
C ASN A 127 8.84 2.13 -34.16
N LYS A 128 8.49 1.12 -34.97
CA LYS A 128 7.77 -0.07 -34.49
C LYS A 128 8.72 -1.25 -34.33
N ALA A 129 8.70 -1.86 -33.14
CA ALA A 129 9.36 -3.13 -32.89
C ALA A 129 8.60 -4.28 -33.57
N VAL A 130 9.33 -5.09 -34.34
CA VAL A 130 8.82 -6.29 -35.00
C VAL A 130 9.57 -7.49 -34.44
N PHE A 131 8.81 -8.48 -33.98
CA PHE A 131 9.36 -9.67 -33.32
C PHE A 131 9.15 -10.90 -34.19
N LYS A 132 10.24 -11.56 -34.56
CA LYS A 132 10.19 -12.90 -35.16
C LYS A 132 10.28 -13.93 -34.03
N HIS A 133 9.18 -14.62 -33.77
CA HIS A 133 9.10 -15.64 -32.71
C HIS A 133 9.99 -16.84 -33.06
N VAL A 134 10.87 -17.24 -32.14
CA VAL A 134 11.79 -18.37 -32.30
C VAL A 134 11.35 -19.53 -31.43
N ALA A 135 11.14 -19.29 -30.13
CA ALA A 135 10.73 -20.30 -29.16
C ALA A 135 9.99 -19.65 -27.98
N ALA A 136 9.44 -20.46 -27.08
CA ALA A 136 8.90 -19.99 -25.81
C ALA A 136 9.37 -20.89 -24.66
N GLY A 137 9.63 -20.29 -23.51
CA GLY A 137 10.01 -20.95 -22.26
C GLY A 137 9.08 -20.55 -21.13
N PHE A 138 9.08 -21.33 -20.06
CA PHE A 138 8.34 -21.03 -18.85
C PHE A 138 9.30 -20.96 -17.66
N ILE A 139 9.23 -19.88 -16.90
CA ILE A 139 10.04 -19.66 -15.71
C ILE A 139 9.10 -19.61 -14.51
N GLU A 140 9.43 -20.37 -13.46
CA GLU A 140 8.70 -20.32 -12.21
C GLU A 140 9.19 -19.13 -11.38
N ILE A 141 8.28 -18.23 -11.01
CA ILE A 141 8.56 -17.09 -10.13
C ILE A 141 7.60 -17.07 -8.95
N ASP A 142 8.05 -16.52 -7.82
CA ASP A 142 7.27 -16.24 -6.62
C ASP A 142 7.45 -14.76 -6.20
N ASP A 143 6.87 -14.34 -5.08
CA ASP A 143 6.94 -12.94 -4.64
C ASP A 143 8.37 -12.45 -4.34
N LEU A 144 9.29 -13.36 -4.01
CA LEU A 144 10.69 -13.01 -3.72
C LEU A 144 11.54 -12.96 -5.00
N THR A 145 11.23 -13.82 -5.97
CA THR A 145 11.98 -13.95 -7.22
C THR A 145 11.39 -13.17 -8.40
N ALA A 146 10.22 -12.55 -8.25
CA ALA A 146 9.56 -11.73 -9.26
C ALA A 146 10.28 -10.38 -9.51
N ARG A 147 11.52 -10.45 -10.01
CA ARG A 147 12.39 -9.32 -10.36
C ARG A 147 13.00 -9.53 -11.74
N VAL A 148 13.37 -8.44 -12.41
CA VAL A 148 13.87 -8.51 -13.80
C VAL A 148 15.19 -9.29 -13.85
N ASP A 149 16.09 -9.04 -12.89
CA ASP A 149 17.40 -9.67 -12.82
C ASP A 149 17.32 -11.20 -12.69
N TYR A 150 16.38 -11.69 -11.87
CA TYR A 150 16.15 -13.12 -11.71
C TYR A 150 15.64 -13.75 -13.00
N VAL A 151 14.66 -13.09 -13.63
CA VAL A 151 14.08 -13.55 -14.90
C VAL A 151 15.14 -13.59 -16.00
N VAL A 152 15.98 -12.55 -16.13
CA VAL A 152 17.07 -12.53 -17.10
C VAL A 152 18.06 -13.66 -16.85
N LYS A 153 18.46 -13.91 -15.60
CA LYS A 153 19.36 -15.01 -15.25
C LYS A 153 18.79 -16.38 -15.64
N GLU A 154 17.52 -16.63 -15.36
CA GLU A 154 16.86 -17.89 -15.73
C GLU A 154 16.68 -18.03 -17.25
N VAL A 155 16.40 -16.93 -17.97
CA VAL A 155 16.40 -16.92 -19.44
C VAL A 155 17.77 -17.28 -20.01
N GLN A 156 18.84 -16.69 -19.48
CA GLN A 156 20.21 -16.94 -19.92
C GLN A 156 20.65 -18.37 -19.60
N LYS A 157 20.26 -18.90 -18.43
CA LYS A 157 20.47 -20.31 -18.06
C LYS A 157 19.76 -21.26 -19.02
N THR A 158 18.57 -20.90 -19.50
CA THR A 158 17.77 -21.74 -20.38
C THR A 158 18.29 -21.71 -21.83
N TRP A 159 18.79 -20.57 -22.31
CA TRP A 159 19.11 -20.38 -23.74
C TRP A 159 20.56 -20.00 -24.05
N GLY A 160 21.46 -19.96 -23.08
CA GLY A 160 22.91 -19.91 -23.24
C GLY A 160 23.54 -18.60 -23.76
N GLU A 161 22.73 -17.65 -24.26
CA GLU A 161 23.20 -16.35 -24.79
C GLU A 161 22.86 -15.19 -23.84
N MET A 162 23.54 -14.05 -24.01
CA MET A 162 23.25 -12.80 -23.30
C MET A 162 21.93 -12.18 -23.78
N TYR A 163 20.83 -12.67 -23.23
CA TYR A 163 19.50 -12.12 -23.46
C TYR A 163 19.23 -10.91 -22.58
N THR A 164 18.41 -10.01 -23.11
CA THR A 164 17.67 -9.00 -22.34
C THR A 164 16.17 -9.23 -22.54
N VAL A 165 15.35 -8.89 -21.55
CA VAL A 165 13.90 -9.01 -21.64
C VAL A 165 13.27 -7.68 -22.01
N VAL A 166 12.32 -7.73 -22.94
CA VAL A 166 11.65 -6.56 -23.50
C VAL A 166 10.13 -6.75 -23.53
N THR A 167 9.40 -5.64 -23.53
CA THR A 167 7.95 -5.60 -23.71
C THR A 167 7.56 -5.66 -25.19
N ASN A 168 6.25 -5.68 -25.46
CA ASN A 168 5.66 -5.79 -26.79
C ASN A 168 5.97 -4.63 -27.74
N ASP A 169 6.49 -3.52 -27.22
CA ASP A 169 6.94 -2.33 -27.94
C ASP A 169 8.46 -2.28 -28.14
N GLY A 170 9.19 -3.29 -27.66
CA GLY A 170 10.65 -3.36 -27.77
C GLY A 170 11.40 -2.58 -26.69
N LEU A 171 10.71 -2.07 -25.66
CA LEU A 171 11.37 -1.42 -24.54
C LEU A 171 12.01 -2.44 -23.61
N GLN A 172 13.25 -2.14 -23.20
CA GLN A 172 13.98 -2.95 -22.24
C GLN A 172 13.34 -2.87 -20.85
N LEU A 173 13.11 -4.02 -20.23
CA LEU A 173 12.77 -4.06 -18.81
C LEU A 173 14.04 -3.90 -17.99
N VAL A 174 13.97 -3.01 -17.00
CA VAL A 174 15.04 -2.73 -16.03
C VAL A 174 14.49 -3.04 -14.64
N ASP A 175 15.34 -3.52 -13.74
CA ASP A 175 14.95 -3.77 -12.36
C ASP A 175 14.63 -2.46 -11.65
N SER A 176 13.40 -2.33 -11.15
CA SER A 176 12.88 -1.13 -10.51
C SER A 176 11.70 -1.51 -9.61
N GLY A 177 11.32 -0.61 -8.70
CA GLY A 177 10.12 -0.83 -7.87
C GLY A 177 8.84 -1.13 -8.68
N ALA A 178 8.75 -0.63 -9.92
CA ALA A 178 7.60 -0.83 -10.80
C ALA A 178 7.59 -2.19 -11.52
N THR A 179 8.75 -2.85 -11.67
CA THR A 179 8.92 -4.15 -12.33
C THR A 179 9.06 -5.32 -11.34
N ASN A 180 9.07 -5.00 -10.04
CA ASN A 180 9.15 -5.94 -8.93
C ASN A 180 7.76 -6.46 -8.51
N GLY A 181 7.70 -7.73 -8.11
CA GLY A 181 6.52 -8.38 -7.55
C GLY A 181 5.62 -9.04 -8.59
N LEU A 182 4.87 -10.07 -8.17
CA LEU A 182 4.06 -10.89 -9.07
C LEU A 182 2.99 -10.12 -9.84
N ALA A 183 2.50 -9.00 -9.31
CA ALA A 183 1.47 -8.18 -9.97
C ALA A 183 1.91 -7.67 -11.35
N PHE A 184 3.19 -7.32 -11.52
CA PHE A 184 3.74 -6.88 -12.80
C PHE A 184 3.76 -8.03 -13.82
N TRP A 185 4.12 -9.24 -13.38
CA TRP A 185 4.33 -10.41 -14.24
C TRP A 185 3.04 -11.19 -14.55
N LYS A 186 2.03 -11.08 -13.69
CA LYS A 186 0.68 -11.68 -13.86
C LYS A 186 -0.25 -10.81 -14.72
N ASN A 187 0.27 -10.11 -15.72
CA ASN A 187 -0.56 -9.31 -16.64
C ASN A 187 -0.84 -10.09 -17.94
N PRO A 188 -2.09 -10.54 -18.20
CA PRO A 188 -2.42 -11.38 -19.35
C PRO A 188 -2.25 -10.65 -20.71
N ARG A 189 -2.25 -9.32 -20.72
CA ARG A 189 -2.08 -8.52 -21.95
C ARG A 189 -0.62 -8.26 -22.29
N ARG A 190 0.30 -8.45 -21.33
CA ARG A 190 1.72 -8.17 -21.51
C ARG A 190 2.44 -9.41 -22.05
N LYS A 191 3.07 -9.27 -23.21
CA LYS A 191 3.99 -10.27 -23.74
C LYS A 191 5.42 -9.88 -23.38
N ILE A 192 6.17 -10.84 -22.85
CA ILE A 192 7.59 -10.67 -22.52
C ILE A 192 8.42 -11.41 -23.55
N TYR A 193 9.32 -10.70 -24.20
CA TYR A 193 10.24 -11.25 -25.18
C TYR A 193 11.66 -11.26 -24.62
N ALA A 194 12.41 -12.31 -24.89
CA ALA A 194 13.85 -12.34 -24.71
C ALA A 194 14.53 -12.15 -26.06
N VAL A 195 15.38 -11.13 -26.15
CA VAL A 195 16.11 -10.74 -27.37
C VAL A 195 17.59 -10.65 -27.05
N VAL A 196 18.44 -10.96 -28.03
CA VAL A 196 19.90 -10.90 -27.85
C VAL A 196 20.30 -9.43 -27.64
N LYS A 197 21.14 -9.16 -26.62
CA LYS A 197 21.48 -7.79 -26.19
C LYS A 197 22.06 -6.93 -27.32
N ASP A 198 22.82 -7.51 -28.24
CA ASP A 198 23.40 -6.78 -29.38
C ASP A 198 22.38 -6.32 -30.42
N SER A 199 21.22 -6.96 -30.51
CA SER A 199 20.14 -6.59 -31.43
C SER A 199 19.42 -5.27 -31.03
N MET A 200 19.72 -4.69 -29.86
CA MET A 200 19.17 -3.40 -29.43
C MET A 200 19.85 -2.17 -30.06
N LYS A 201 20.99 -2.31 -30.74
CA LYS A 201 21.80 -1.17 -31.22
C LYS A 201 21.12 -0.25 -32.26
N GLY A 202 19.89 -0.55 -32.71
CA GLY A 202 19.13 0.26 -33.66
C GLY A 202 18.58 1.59 -33.12
N LYS A 203 18.57 1.82 -31.80
CA LYS A 203 18.23 3.10 -31.17
C LYS A 203 19.07 3.34 -29.91
N SER A 204 20.37 3.52 -30.09
CA SER A 204 21.14 4.23 -29.06
C SER A 204 20.80 5.72 -29.20
N HIS A 205 20.01 6.27 -28.28
CA HIS A 205 20.08 7.71 -28.01
C HIS A 205 21.43 7.98 -27.34
N SER A 206 22.50 7.95 -28.14
CA SER A 206 23.86 8.31 -27.75
C SER A 206 23.98 9.83 -27.82
N ARG A 207 23.91 10.47 -26.65
CA ARG A 207 24.27 11.86 -26.45
C ARG A 207 25.80 11.96 -26.47
N ASN A 208 26.32 12.88 -27.27
CA ASN A 208 27.72 13.30 -27.43
C ASN A 208 28.69 12.31 -28.10
N GLU A 209 29.00 12.57 -29.37
CA GLU A 209 30.36 12.91 -29.86
C GLU A 209 30.26 13.28 -31.36
N PRO A 210 31.03 14.26 -31.86
CA PRO A 210 30.94 14.74 -33.23
C PRO A 210 31.86 13.94 -34.14
N LEU A 211 31.36 13.43 -35.26
CA LEU A 211 32.22 12.96 -36.35
C LEU A 211 31.94 13.75 -37.61
N SER A 212 32.96 14.53 -37.95
CA SER A 212 33.21 15.16 -39.23
C SER A 212 33.26 14.16 -40.38
N SER A 213 32.93 14.70 -41.56
CA SER A 213 33.55 14.46 -42.87
C SER A 213 33.10 13.27 -43.72
N ILE A 214 33.08 13.56 -45.03
CA ILE A 214 33.10 12.67 -46.22
C ILE A 214 31.73 12.16 -46.68
N SER A 215 31.31 12.22 -47.95
CA SER A 215 31.48 13.09 -49.13
C SER A 215 30.66 12.41 -50.26
N HIS A 216 30.42 13.16 -51.34
CA HIS A 216 30.35 12.69 -52.73
C HIS A 216 28.99 12.28 -53.35
N ASP A 217 28.51 13.22 -54.17
CA ASP A 217 27.85 13.18 -55.48
C ASP A 217 26.87 12.07 -55.88
N SER A 218 25.66 12.50 -56.25
CA SER A 218 25.08 12.05 -57.52
C SER A 218 24.12 13.09 -58.10
N ASP A 219 24.42 13.40 -59.35
CA ASP A 219 23.81 14.31 -60.32
C ASP A 219 22.36 13.89 -60.64
N SER A 220 21.36 14.78 -60.48
CA SER A 220 20.03 14.57 -61.06
C SER A 220 19.18 15.84 -61.08
N ASP A 221 18.84 16.27 -62.29
CA ASP A 221 18.01 17.42 -62.68
C ASP A 221 16.55 17.38 -62.16
N ASP A 222 16.35 17.47 -60.84
CA ASP A 222 15.00 17.51 -60.22
C ASP A 222 14.84 18.69 -59.23
N GLU A 223 15.56 19.79 -59.48
CA GLU A 223 15.69 20.89 -58.52
C GLU A 223 14.45 21.80 -58.42
N PHE A 224 13.59 21.87 -59.44
CA PHE A 224 12.49 22.84 -59.47
C PHE A 224 11.16 22.33 -58.89
N GLN A 225 10.94 21.00 -58.86
CA GLN A 225 9.71 20.39 -58.30
C GLN A 225 9.88 19.99 -56.81
N GLN A 226 11.11 19.72 -56.35
CA GLN A 226 11.36 19.40 -54.94
C GLN A 226 11.24 20.62 -54.00
N ARG A 227 11.66 21.82 -54.43
CA ARG A 227 11.65 23.02 -53.57
C ARG A 227 10.25 23.42 -53.05
N ARG A 228 9.20 23.20 -53.83
CA ARG A 228 7.80 23.51 -53.43
C ARG A 228 7.16 22.47 -52.51
N LYS A 229 7.56 21.20 -52.60
CA LYS A 229 7.11 20.15 -51.65
C LYS A 229 7.93 20.18 -50.35
N LYS A 230 9.23 20.49 -50.42
CA LYS A 230 10.14 20.59 -49.27
C LYS A 230 9.72 21.74 -48.34
N SER A 231 9.35 22.91 -48.87
CA SER A 231 8.89 24.05 -48.04
C SER A 231 7.55 23.78 -47.31
N ARG A 232 6.63 23.03 -47.93
CA ARG A 232 5.37 22.61 -47.27
C ARG A 232 5.58 21.54 -46.20
N ILE A 233 6.56 20.65 -46.38
CA ILE A 233 6.91 19.62 -45.39
C ILE A 233 7.69 20.25 -44.23
N GLU A 234 8.62 21.16 -44.52
CA GLU A 234 9.41 21.91 -43.54
C GLU A 234 8.53 22.83 -42.69
N GLY A 235 7.54 23.50 -43.28
CA GLY A 235 6.53 24.25 -42.52
C GLY A 235 5.66 23.37 -41.62
N LYS A 236 5.36 22.12 -42.01
CA LYS A 236 4.66 21.16 -41.14
C LYS A 236 5.57 20.62 -40.04
N ILE A 237 6.84 20.36 -40.33
CA ILE A 237 7.84 19.92 -39.36
C ILE A 237 8.11 21.00 -38.32
N ASN A 238 8.18 22.27 -38.74
CA ASN A 238 8.38 23.40 -37.82
C ASN A 238 7.17 23.57 -36.88
N ARG A 239 5.94 23.47 -37.40
CA ARG A 239 4.73 23.46 -36.56
C ARG A 239 4.70 22.27 -35.60
N LEU A 240 5.04 21.06 -36.07
CA LEU A 240 5.12 19.89 -35.21
C LEU A 240 6.24 19.99 -34.17
N MET A 241 7.36 20.64 -34.49
CA MET A 241 8.40 20.92 -33.51
C MET A 241 7.92 21.92 -32.47
N GLU A 242 7.23 22.99 -32.88
CA GLU A 242 6.64 23.98 -31.98
C GLU A 242 5.59 23.35 -31.05
N ASP A 243 4.72 22.49 -31.59
CA ASP A 243 3.75 21.68 -30.82
C ASP A 243 4.47 20.72 -29.85
N VAL A 244 5.58 20.11 -30.26
CA VAL A 244 6.39 19.22 -29.40
C VAL A 244 7.13 20.03 -28.33
N PHE A 245 7.56 21.26 -28.61
CA PHE A 245 8.17 22.15 -27.63
C PHE A 245 7.15 22.60 -26.59
N THR A 246 5.93 22.97 -27.00
CA THR A 246 4.82 23.29 -26.08
C THR A 246 4.40 22.06 -25.28
N LEU A 247 4.27 20.88 -25.90
CA LEU A 247 4.00 19.63 -25.18
C LEU A 247 5.12 19.28 -24.19
N LYS A 248 6.38 19.47 -24.56
CA LYS A 248 7.52 19.25 -23.68
C LYS A 248 7.51 20.23 -22.50
N GLU A 249 7.11 21.47 -22.73
CA GLU A 249 6.96 22.48 -21.69
C GLU A 249 5.81 22.13 -20.74
N SER A 250 4.64 21.78 -21.26
CA SER A 250 3.50 21.32 -20.44
C SER A 250 3.80 20.03 -19.68
N VAL A 251 4.51 19.07 -20.29
CA VAL A 251 4.94 17.84 -19.60
C VAL A 251 6.02 18.15 -18.56
N SER A 252 6.95 19.06 -18.85
CA SER A 252 7.97 19.50 -17.91
C SER A 252 7.33 20.21 -16.71
N GLU A 253 6.29 21.02 -16.94
CA GLU A 253 5.50 21.69 -15.91
C GLU A 253 4.75 20.65 -15.04
N VAL A 254 4.05 19.69 -15.65
CA VAL A 254 3.41 18.57 -14.92
C VAL A 254 4.43 17.73 -14.14
N MET A 255 5.61 17.50 -14.71
CA MET A 255 6.70 16.77 -14.04
C MET A 255 7.36 17.60 -12.93
N GLN A 256 7.44 18.93 -13.05
CA GLN A 256 7.92 19.82 -11.99
C GLN A 256 6.92 19.87 -10.83
N VAL A 257 5.62 19.98 -11.12
CA VAL A 257 4.53 19.84 -10.13
C VAL A 257 4.61 18.50 -9.40
N SER A 258 5.04 17.42 -10.07
CA SER A 258 5.24 16.10 -9.44
C SER A 258 6.52 15.98 -8.59
N LYS A 259 7.53 16.83 -8.80
CA LYS A 259 8.78 16.85 -8.01
C LYS A 259 8.63 17.61 -6.70
N ASP A 260 7.80 18.64 -6.69
CA ASP A 260 7.57 19.47 -5.49
C ASP A 260 6.41 18.97 -4.62
N THR A 261 5.56 18.09 -5.15
CA THR A 261 4.50 17.45 -4.36
C THR A 261 5.02 16.21 -3.65
N LYS A 262 5.09 16.28 -2.31
CA LYS A 262 5.42 15.13 -1.44
C LYS A 262 4.39 13.99 -1.50
N ILE A 263 3.28 14.19 -2.20
CA ILE A 263 2.13 13.30 -2.25
C ILE A 263 1.82 13.00 -3.73
N PRO A 264 1.70 11.72 -4.14
CA PRO A 264 1.28 11.37 -5.49
C PRO A 264 -0.02 12.09 -5.89
N LEU A 265 -0.10 12.61 -7.12
CA LEU A 265 -1.26 13.39 -7.60
C LEU A 265 -2.61 12.69 -7.40
N ALA A 266 -2.66 11.37 -7.62
CA ALA A 266 -3.86 10.57 -7.38
C ALA A 266 -4.31 10.61 -5.92
N LEU A 267 -3.36 10.58 -4.98
CA LEU A 267 -3.62 10.68 -3.55
C LEU A 267 -3.96 12.12 -3.14
N LYS A 268 -3.32 13.14 -3.74
CA LYS A 268 -3.69 14.56 -3.56
C LYS A 268 -5.17 14.77 -3.87
N LYS A 269 -5.63 14.27 -5.03
CA LYS A 269 -7.04 14.38 -5.43
C LYS A 269 -7.99 13.74 -4.41
N VAL A 270 -7.71 12.51 -3.99
CA VAL A 270 -8.54 11.81 -3.00
C VAL A 270 -8.57 12.56 -1.67
N LEU A 271 -7.42 13.06 -1.19
CA LEU A 271 -7.36 13.85 0.04
C LEU A 271 -8.17 15.14 -0.08
N CYS A 272 -8.04 15.86 -1.20
CA CYS A 272 -8.81 17.06 -1.45
C CYS A 272 -10.32 16.78 -1.47
N ASP A 273 -10.75 15.73 -2.16
CA ASP A 273 -12.17 15.37 -2.29
C ASP A 273 -12.76 14.88 -0.95
N CYS A 274 -12.00 14.08 -0.19
CA CYS A 274 -12.45 13.55 1.11
C CYS A 274 -12.52 14.63 2.20
N PHE A 275 -11.57 15.57 2.21
CA PHE A 275 -11.45 16.61 3.21
C PHE A 275 -11.86 17.99 2.66
N LYS A 276 -12.89 18.03 1.81
CA LYS A 276 -13.51 19.27 1.34
C LYS A 276 -14.75 19.62 2.15
N CYS A 277 -14.84 20.86 2.63
CA CYS A 277 -16.06 21.32 3.29
C CYS A 277 -17.20 21.37 2.26
N LYS A 278 -18.33 20.72 2.52
CA LYS A 278 -19.48 20.73 1.60
C LYS A 278 -20.22 22.06 1.57
N ILE A 279 -19.92 22.96 2.51
CA ILE A 279 -20.57 24.27 2.65
C ILE A 279 -19.66 25.39 2.14
N CYS A 280 -18.45 25.54 2.68
CA CYS A 280 -17.52 26.60 2.26
C CYS A 280 -16.51 26.16 1.20
N HIS A 281 -16.47 24.87 0.83
CA HIS A 281 -15.58 24.32 -0.20
C HIS A 281 -14.07 24.46 0.03
N ILE A 282 -13.66 24.98 1.19
CA ILE A 282 -12.25 25.03 1.62
C ILE A 282 -11.68 23.61 1.73
N VAL A 283 -10.46 23.45 1.23
CA VAL A 283 -9.67 22.22 1.23
C VAL A 283 -8.24 22.52 1.72
N PRO A 284 -7.68 21.69 2.63
CA PRO A 284 -8.39 20.75 3.49
C PRO A 284 -9.34 21.49 4.45
N ILE A 285 -10.38 20.80 4.93
CA ILE A 285 -11.34 21.32 5.92
C ILE A 285 -10.59 21.92 7.10
N ASN A 286 -11.01 23.11 7.54
CA ASN A 286 -10.51 23.70 8.77
C ASN A 286 -11.13 22.98 9.98
N PRO A 287 -10.31 22.45 10.90
CA PRO A 287 -10.78 21.94 12.19
C PRO A 287 -11.55 22.99 13.00
N PRO A 288 -12.48 22.58 13.89
CA PRO A 288 -12.93 21.21 14.11
C PRO A 288 -13.82 20.64 12.98
N VAL A 289 -13.74 19.33 12.74
CA VAL A 289 -14.45 18.67 11.63
C VAL A 289 -15.75 18.02 12.09
N ILE A 290 -16.84 18.32 11.40
CA ILE A 290 -18.14 17.69 11.64
C ILE A 290 -18.41 16.60 10.61
N VAL A 291 -18.81 15.44 11.12
CA VAL A 291 -19.37 14.33 10.34
C VAL A 291 -20.81 14.09 10.70
N THR A 292 -21.50 13.32 9.87
CA THR A 292 -22.87 12.93 10.15
C THR A 292 -23.08 11.43 10.05
N LYS A 293 -23.91 10.90 10.96
CA LYS A 293 -24.36 9.51 10.99
C LYS A 293 -25.32 9.19 9.85
N CYS A 294 -26.17 10.15 9.43
CA CYS A 294 -27.23 9.88 8.45
C CYS A 294 -26.71 9.38 7.10
N CYS A 295 -25.60 9.94 6.60
CA CYS A 295 -24.95 9.50 5.36
C CYS A 295 -23.47 9.15 5.54
N LYS A 296 -23.02 8.99 6.79
CA LYS A 296 -21.69 8.49 7.16
C LYS A 296 -20.55 9.22 6.44
N THR A 297 -20.65 10.55 6.35
CA THR A 297 -19.71 11.39 5.59
C THR A 297 -19.26 12.58 6.41
N ILE A 298 -18.09 13.09 6.07
CA ILE A 298 -17.67 14.43 6.48
C ILE A 298 -18.58 15.48 5.83
N ILE A 299 -19.07 16.41 6.64
CA ILE A 299 -19.86 17.55 6.18
C ILE A 299 -18.93 18.74 5.96
N GLY A 300 -18.12 19.11 6.96
CA GLY A 300 -17.30 20.30 6.86
C GLY A 300 -16.84 20.85 8.20
N CYS A 301 -16.34 22.09 8.16
CA CYS A 301 -15.87 22.82 9.33
C CYS A 301 -17.03 23.10 10.29
N GLU A 302 -16.77 23.04 11.60
CA GLU A 302 -17.76 23.31 12.65
C GLU A 302 -18.50 24.64 12.45
N ILE A 303 -17.77 25.72 12.15
CA ILE A 303 -18.36 27.05 11.93
C ILE A 303 -19.43 27.01 10.83
N CYS A 304 -19.13 26.34 9.71
CA CYS A 304 -20.04 26.24 8.58
C CYS A 304 -21.27 25.40 8.93
N VAL A 305 -21.09 24.29 9.63
CA VAL A 305 -22.19 23.41 10.00
C VAL A 305 -23.08 24.04 11.07
N ASN A 306 -22.49 24.70 12.07
CA ASN A 306 -23.24 25.45 13.07
C ASN A 306 -24.02 26.59 12.41
N SER A 307 -23.41 27.34 11.48
CA SER A 307 -24.11 28.35 10.69
C SER A 307 -25.29 27.78 9.89
N TRP A 308 -25.10 26.63 9.23
CA TRP A 308 -26.17 25.94 8.52
C TRP A 308 -27.34 25.61 9.44
N TYR A 309 -27.07 25.08 10.64
CA TYR A 309 -28.08 24.73 11.64
C TYR A 309 -28.43 25.86 12.61
N SER A 310 -28.08 27.11 12.33
CA SER A 310 -28.50 28.25 13.14
C SER A 310 -29.96 28.64 12.89
N GLY A 311 -30.60 29.29 13.85
CA GLY A 311 -31.94 29.88 13.72
C GLY A 311 -33.08 29.00 14.24
N PRO A 312 -34.34 29.49 14.14
CA PRO A 312 -35.51 28.86 14.76
C PRO A 312 -35.82 27.46 14.20
N ASP A 313 -35.48 27.20 12.94
CA ASP A 313 -35.71 25.91 12.26
C ASP A 313 -34.50 24.96 12.33
N ALA A 314 -33.52 25.23 13.20
CA ALA A 314 -32.30 24.43 13.36
C ALA A 314 -32.55 22.90 13.40
N LEU A 315 -33.54 22.48 14.19
CA LEU A 315 -33.81 21.07 14.47
C LEU A 315 -34.56 20.34 13.34
N THR A 316 -35.22 21.09 12.46
CA THR A 316 -35.99 20.55 11.32
C THR A 316 -35.20 20.60 10.02
N LYS A 317 -34.09 21.36 9.97
CA LYS A 317 -33.20 21.43 8.82
C LYS A 317 -32.65 20.06 8.44
N ALA A 318 -32.66 19.82 7.13
CA ALA A 318 -32.14 18.60 6.53
C ALA A 318 -30.60 18.63 6.47
N CYS A 319 -30.02 17.43 6.36
CA CYS A 319 -28.58 17.27 6.18
C CYS A 319 -28.11 17.96 4.88
N PRO A 320 -27.07 18.82 4.93
CA PRO A 320 -26.56 19.50 3.74
C PRO A 320 -25.93 18.54 2.72
N SER A 321 -25.60 17.30 3.11
CA SER A 321 -25.04 16.31 2.20
C SER A 321 -26.08 15.40 1.55
N CYS A 322 -26.98 14.78 2.32
CA CYS A 322 -27.92 13.77 1.79
C CYS A 322 -29.38 14.19 1.86
N ARG A 323 -29.67 15.38 2.42
CA ARG A 323 -31.03 15.88 2.66
C ARG A 323 -31.88 15.02 3.59
N GLY A 324 -31.27 14.12 4.37
CA GLY A 324 -31.96 13.39 5.43
C GLY A 324 -32.52 14.33 6.49
N GLU A 325 -33.69 14.00 7.02
CA GLU A 325 -34.38 14.78 8.05
C GLU A 325 -33.59 14.83 9.36
N ARG A 326 -33.86 15.84 10.20
CA ARG A 326 -33.24 16.04 11.52
C ARG A 326 -31.71 15.97 11.47
N GLY A 327 -31.11 16.58 10.45
CA GLY A 327 -29.69 16.40 10.14
C GLY A 327 -28.76 16.82 11.29
N TYR A 328 -29.14 17.81 12.10
CA TYR A 328 -28.35 18.29 13.24
C TYR A 328 -28.11 17.20 14.30
N ASN A 329 -29.14 16.44 14.66
CA ASN A 329 -29.07 15.39 15.70
C ASN A 329 -28.13 14.24 15.29
N GLU A 330 -27.89 14.11 13.99
CA GLU A 330 -27.02 13.10 13.43
C GLU A 330 -25.57 13.61 13.27
N THR A 331 -25.24 14.83 13.69
CA THR A 331 -23.89 15.37 13.59
C THR A 331 -23.01 15.05 14.81
N MET A 332 -21.71 14.94 14.59
CA MET A 332 -20.71 14.85 15.65
C MET A 332 -19.38 15.47 15.20
N VAL A 333 -18.63 16.00 16.16
CA VAL A 333 -17.24 16.43 15.95
C VAL A 333 -16.33 15.21 15.93
N ILE A 334 -15.53 15.04 14.89
CA ILE A 334 -14.41 14.08 14.90
C ILE A 334 -13.22 14.73 15.60
N ARG A 335 -12.68 14.01 16.59
CA ARG A 335 -11.45 14.40 17.30
C ARG A 335 -10.27 13.57 16.81
N GLY A 336 -9.06 14.11 16.97
CA GLY A 336 -7.82 13.42 16.63
C GLY A 336 -7.43 13.45 15.15
N ILE A 337 -8.20 14.15 14.31
CA ILE A 337 -7.87 14.36 12.89
C ILE A 337 -7.22 15.73 12.62
N ASP A 338 -7.18 16.60 13.62
CA ASP A 338 -6.77 18.00 13.46
C ASP A 338 -5.29 18.09 13.04
N ASP A 339 -4.40 17.38 13.73
CA ASP A 339 -2.97 17.33 13.42
C ASP A 339 -2.70 16.80 12.00
N PHE A 340 -3.48 15.80 11.59
CA PHE A 340 -3.43 15.26 10.23
C PHE A 340 -3.84 16.30 9.18
N LEU A 341 -4.92 17.04 9.42
CA LEU A 341 -5.38 18.10 8.51
C LEU A 341 -4.39 19.28 8.45
N PHE A 342 -3.79 19.66 9.58
CA PHE A 342 -2.72 20.66 9.60
C PHE A 342 -1.48 20.20 8.83
N ALA A 343 -1.11 18.91 8.91
CA ALA A 343 -0.01 18.35 8.13
C ALA A 343 -0.32 18.31 6.62
N ILE A 344 -1.56 17.97 6.23
CA ILE A 344 -2.00 18.02 4.84
C ILE A 344 -1.96 19.45 4.30
N LYS A 345 -2.44 20.43 5.07
CA LYS A 345 -2.47 21.84 4.61
C LYS A 345 -1.07 22.38 4.29
N LYS A 346 -0.02 21.87 4.94
CA LYS A 346 1.38 22.20 4.65
C LYS A 346 1.95 21.52 3.39
N THR A 347 1.30 20.46 2.91
CA THR A 347 1.78 19.62 1.79
C THR A 347 0.92 19.78 0.53
N VAL A 348 -0.32 20.22 0.71
CA VAL A 348 -1.27 20.57 -0.34
C VAL A 348 -1.65 22.03 -0.11
N PRO A 349 -0.92 22.99 -0.68
CA PRO A 349 -1.39 24.37 -0.69
C PRO A 349 -2.77 24.39 -1.37
N ALA A 350 -3.70 25.12 -0.76
CA ALA A 350 -4.94 25.46 -1.44
C ALA A 350 -4.54 26.24 -2.70
N ASP A 351 -5.08 25.84 -3.85
CA ASP A 351 -4.90 26.63 -5.07
C ASP A 351 -5.52 28.01 -4.76
N GLU A 352 -4.68 29.03 -4.54
CA GLU A 352 -5.12 30.41 -4.46
C GLU A 352 -5.51 30.81 -5.89
N ASP A 353 -6.77 30.56 -6.25
CA ASP A 353 -7.37 31.14 -7.44
C ASP A 353 -7.23 32.66 -7.35
N GLY A 354 -6.50 33.24 -8.31
CA GLY A 354 -6.20 34.65 -8.38
C GLY A 354 -7.47 35.50 -8.33
N SER A 355 -7.69 36.16 -7.19
CA SER A 355 -8.46 37.39 -7.15
C SER A 355 -7.52 38.55 -7.46
N ASP A 356 -7.26 38.78 -8.74
CA ASP A 356 -6.75 40.07 -9.21
C ASP A 356 -7.92 41.06 -9.12
N GLY A 357 -8.17 41.53 -7.90
CA GLY A 357 -9.11 42.59 -7.62
C GLY A 357 -8.50 43.91 -8.10
N ALA A 358 -8.71 44.22 -9.37
CA ALA A 358 -8.46 45.55 -9.89
C ALA A 358 -9.23 46.58 -9.02
N PRO A 359 -8.59 47.65 -8.55
CA PRO A 359 -9.30 48.73 -7.89
C PRO A 359 -10.19 49.42 -8.92
N LEU A 360 -11.50 49.45 -8.67
CA LEU A 360 -12.40 50.36 -9.38
C LEU A 360 -12.30 51.72 -8.70
N ASP A 361 -11.59 52.62 -9.35
CA ASP A 361 -11.81 54.06 -9.23
C ASP A 361 -13.16 54.40 -9.91
N ASP A 362 -14.16 54.77 -9.11
CA ASP A 362 -15.05 55.94 -9.27
C ASP A 362 -16.11 56.00 -8.16
#